data_AF-A0A1Y2S9Q7-F1
#
_entry.id   AF-A0A1Y2S9Q7-F1
#
_cell.length_a   1.000
_cell.length_b   1.000
_cell.length_c   1.000
_cell.angle_alpha   90.00
_cell.angle_beta   90.00
_cell.angle_gamma   90.00
#
_symmetry.space_group_name_H-M   'P 1'
#
loop_
_entity.id
_entity.type
_entity.pdbx_description
1 polymer ?
#
loop_
_entity_poly.entity_id
_entity_poly.type
_entity_poly.pdbx_seq_one_letter_code
_entity_poly.pdbx_strand_id
1 'polypeptide(L)' 'MGIIPPKNHPQHFSLVVKMTSIPLSQLVPSELNVRKHPIDETRIVELANSIQSVGILQNLIVYPLKNGKYDVTAG' A
#
# COMPACT_ATOMS: atom_id res chain seq x y z
N MET A 1 -40.34 31.42 11.61
CA MET A 1 -39.81 30.87 10.35
C MET A 1 -38.30 30.78 10.47
N GLY A 2 -37.77 29.68 10.99
CA GLY A 2 -36.33 29.50 11.24
C GLY A 2 -35.66 28.81 10.06
N ILE A 3 -34.68 29.45 9.44
CA ILE A 3 -33.85 28.86 8.38
C ILE A 3 -32.93 27.80 8.97
N ILE A 4 -33.08 26.55 8.52
CA ILE A 4 -32.22 25.43 8.91
C ILE A 4 -30.91 25.58 8.10
N PRO A 5 -29.73 25.66 8.74
CA PRO A 5 -28.48 25.74 8.00
C PRO A 5 -28.25 24.46 7.19
N PRO A 6 -27.59 24.53 6.02
CA PRO A 6 -27.33 23.36 5.20
C PRO A 6 -26.48 22.37 5.98
N LYS A 7 -26.94 21.11 6.07
CA LYS A 7 -26.16 20.01 6.63
C LYS A 7 -24.88 19.89 5.81
N ASN A 8 -23.74 20.10 6.47
CA ASN A 8 -22.43 19.90 5.88
C ASN A 8 -22.31 18.41 5.51
N HIS A 9 -22.52 18.08 4.24
CA HIS A 9 -22.32 16.72 3.75
C HIS A 9 -20.82 16.43 3.89
N PRO A 10 -20.41 15.32 4.53
CA PRO A 10 -19.01 14.95 4.57
C PRO A 10 -18.53 14.83 3.13
N GLN A 11 -17.55 15.67 2.78
CA GLN A 11 -16.94 15.64 1.46
C GLN A 11 -16.36 14.24 1.28
N HIS A 12 -16.89 13.50 0.32
CA HIS A 12 -16.36 12.20 -0.06
C HIS A 12 -14.95 12.43 -0.60
N PHE A 13 -13.94 12.35 0.27
CA PHE A 13 -12.54 12.35 -0.10
C PHE A 13 -12.32 11.14 -0.99
N SER A 14 -12.51 11.33 -2.29
CA SER A 14 -12.09 10.38 -3.29
C SER A 14 -10.58 10.47 -3.31
N LEU A 15 -9.91 9.70 -2.44
CA LEU A 15 -8.49 9.47 -2.56
C LEU A 15 -8.31 8.85 -3.95
N VAL A 16 -7.79 9.64 -4.88
CA VAL A 16 -7.38 9.13 -6.18
C VAL A 16 -6.16 8.26 -5.91
N VAL A 17 -6.40 6.96 -5.69
CA VAL A 17 -5.34 5.97 -5.52
C VAL A 17 -4.71 5.78 -6.89
N LYS A 18 -3.54 6.38 -7.09
CA LYS A 18 -2.78 6.26 -8.34
C LYS A 18 -1.91 5.02 -8.27
N MET A 19 -2.09 4.11 -9.22
CA MET A 19 -1.18 2.99 -9.42
C MET A 19 0.02 3.45 -10.27
N THR A 20 1.23 3.15 -9.81
CA THR A 20 2.48 3.46 -10.51
C THR A 20 3.45 2.31 -10.40
N SER A 21 4.30 2.12 -11.41
CA SER A 21 5.45 1.22 -11.31
C SER A 21 6.58 1.92 -10.56
N ILE A 22 6.98 1.38 -9.41
CA ILE A 22 8.07 1.91 -8.58
C ILE A 22 9.25 0.93 -8.62
N PRO A 23 10.49 1.38 -8.90
CA PRO A 23 11.68 0.54 -8.78
C PRO A 23 11.82 -0.06 -7.38
N LEU A 24 12.13 -1.36 -7.29
CA LEU A 24 12.29 -2.07 -6.03
C LEU A 24 13.32 -1.41 -5.09
N SER A 25 14.37 -0.79 -5.66
CA SER A 25 15.41 -0.06 -4.90
C SER A 25 14.91 1.18 -4.18
N GLN A 26 13.71 1.67 -4.52
CA GLN A 26 13.07 2.80 -3.86
C GLN A 26 12.11 2.37 -2.75
N LEU A 27 11.83 1.06 -2.60
CA LEU A 27 10.98 0.54 -1.54
C LEU A 27 11.78 0.29 -0.27
N VAL A 28 11.21 0.67 0.88
CA VAL A 28 11.76 0.35 2.20
C VAL A 28 10.71 -0.39 3.04
N PRO A 29 11.10 -1.43 3.81
CA PRO A 29 10.17 -2.10 4.70
C PRO A 29 9.73 -1.12 5.81
N SER A 30 8.42 -1.07 6.08
CA SER A 30 7.89 -0.21 7.13
C SER A 30 8.31 -0.66 8.51
N GLU A 31 8.69 0.29 9.37
CA GLU A 31 8.90 0.05 10.80
C GLU A 31 7.59 -0.31 11.53
N LEU A 32 6.44 0.05 10.93
CA LEU A 32 5.11 -0.27 11.46
C LEU A 32 4.66 -1.70 11.16
N ASN A 33 5.44 -2.46 10.37
CA ASN A 33 5.14 -3.85 10.07
C ASN A 33 5.23 -4.69 11.35
N VAL A 34 4.07 -5.07 11.89
CA VAL A 34 3.96 -5.86 13.13
C VAL A 34 4.36 -7.33 12.96
N ARG A 35 4.56 -7.80 11.71
CA ARG A 35 4.92 -9.19 11.41
C ARG A 35 6.37 -9.45 11.85
N LYS A 36 6.52 -10.04 13.03
CA LYS A 36 7.80 -10.48 13.60
C LYS A 36 8.11 -11.97 13.37
N HIS A 37 7.27 -12.65 12.58
CA HIS A 37 7.49 -14.06 12.27
C HIS A 37 8.75 -14.22 11.41
N PRO A 38 9.59 -15.22 11.68
CA PRO A 38 10.70 -15.55 10.79
C PRO A 38 10.14 -15.87 9.40
N ILE A 39 10.88 -15.43 8.39
CA ILE A 39 10.54 -15.68 7.00
C ILE A 39 10.64 -17.19 6.76
N ASP A 40 9.56 -17.79 6.27
CA ASP A 40 9.54 -19.19 5.83
C ASP A 40 9.95 -19.24 4.36
N GLU A 41 11.14 -19.79 4.11
CA GLU A 41 11.72 -19.87 2.75
C GLU A 41 10.83 -20.63 1.77
N THR A 42 10.11 -21.65 2.23
CA THR A 42 9.20 -22.42 1.38
C THR A 42 8.07 -21.53 0.88
N ARG A 43 7.50 -20.70 1.77
CA ARG A 43 6.43 -19.75 1.42
C ARG A 43 6.92 -18.65 0.48
N ILE A 44 8.17 -18.22 0.62
CA ILE A 44 8.77 -17.25 -0.31
C ILE A 44 8.91 -17.85 -1.71
N VAL A 45 9.38 -19.10 -1.81
CA VAL A 45 9.49 -19.81 -3.10
C VAL A 45 8.12 -20.01 -3.75
N GLU A 46 7.11 -20.43 -2.97
CA GLU A 46 5.73 -20.55 -3.45
C GLU A 46 5.20 -19.21 -3.99
N LEU A 47 5.42 -18.12 -3.27
CA LEU A 47 5.00 -16.78 -3.69
C LEU A 47 5.73 -16.33 -4.97
N ALA A 48 7.04 -16.55 -5.07
CA ALA A 48 7.82 -16.21 -6.26
C ALA A 48 7.33 -16.98 -7.50
N ASN A 49 7.06 -18.29 -7.35
CA ASN A 49 6.50 -19.11 -8.42
C ASN A 49 5.11 -18.62 -8.86
N SER A 50 4.26 -18.24 -7.90
CA SER A 50 2.95 -17.64 -8.20
C SER A 50 3.10 -16.33 -8.99
N ILE A 51 3.96 -15.42 -8.53
CA ILE A 51 4.22 -14.15 -9.21
C ILE A 51 4.77 -14.39 -10.62
N GLN A 52 5.63 -15.39 -10.82
CA GLN A 52 6.15 -15.74 -12.15
C GLN A 52 5.04 -16.27 -13.09
N SER A 53 4.09 -17.02 -12.55
CA SER A 53 3.01 -17.64 -13.32
C SER A 53 1.89 -16.65 -13.72
N VAL A 54 1.44 -15.81 -12.78
CA VAL A 54 0.25 -14.96 -12.97
C VAL A 54 0.51 -13.46 -12.79
N GLY A 55 1.74 -13.08 -12.45
CA GLY A 55 2.09 -11.70 -12.09
C GLY A 55 1.69 -11.34 -10.65
N ILE A 56 1.90 -10.07 -10.30
CA ILE A 56 1.47 -9.50 -9.02
C ILE A 56 -0.01 -9.14 -9.14
N LEU A 57 -0.87 -9.84 -8.40
CA LEU A 57 -2.32 -9.62 -8.44
C LEU A 57 -2.76 -8.46 -7.54
N GLN A 58 -2.03 -8.22 -6.45
CA GLN A 58 -2.30 -7.18 -5.48
C GLN A 58 -1.12 -6.21 -5.41
N ASN A 59 -1.37 -4.94 -5.74
CA ASN A 59 -0.35 -3.91 -5.61
C ASN A 59 0.00 -3.68 -4.14
N LEU A 60 1.27 -3.35 -3.90
CA LEU A 60 1.73 -2.89 -2.61
C LEU A 60 1.11 -1.54 -2.27
N ILE A 61 0.82 -1.33 -0.99
CA ILE A 61 0.37 -0.05 -0.48
C ILE A 61 1.59 0.64 0.11
N VAL A 62 1.87 1.85 -0.37
CA VAL A 62 3.07 2.58 0.01
C VAL A 62 2.77 4.01 0.43
N TYR A 63 3.66 4.56 1.27
CA TYR A 63 3.66 5.97 1.64
C TYR A 63 4.95 6.65 1.17
N PRO A 64 4.89 7.78 0.44
CA PRO A 64 6.07 8.48 -0.05
C PRO A 64 6.86 9.12 1.09
N LEU A 65 8.18 8.97 1.07
CA LEU A 65 9.11 9.55 2.03
C LEU A 65 9.82 10.78 1.43
N LYS A 66 10.32 11.66 2.30
CA LYS A 66 10.98 12.93 1.90
C LYS A 66 12.27 12.73 1.07
N ASN A 67 12.86 11.53 1.11
CA ASN A 67 14.09 11.18 0.40
C ASN A 67 13.84 10.52 -0.97
N GLY A 68 12.60 10.57 -1.49
CA GLY A 68 12.24 9.94 -2.76
C GLY A 68 12.14 8.40 -2.71
N LYS A 69 12.11 7.82 -1.50
CA LYS A 69 11.77 6.42 -1.27
C LYS A 69 10.30 6.27 -0.89
N TYR A 70 9.84 5.03 -0.80
CA TYR A 70 8.48 4.68 -0.46
C TYR A 70 8.49 3.62 0.64
N ASP A 71 7.81 3.93 1.74
CA ASP A 71 7.59 3.02 2.86
C ASP A 71 6.50 2.01 2.49
N VAL A 72 6.78 0.70 2.61
CA VAL A 72 5.82 -0.37 2.28
C VAL A 72 4.94 -0.66 3.49
N THR A 73 3.77 -0.01 3.51
CA THR A 73 2.79 -0.13 4.60
C THR A 73 2.01 -1.45 4.55
N ALA A 74 1.83 -2.03 3.36
CA ALA A 74 1.27 -3.38 3.20
C ALA A 74 1.85 -4.07 1.96
N GLY A 75 2.25 -5.33 2.13
CA GLY A 75 2.84 -6.20 1.11
C GLY A 75 3.10 -7.60 1.64
#